data_AF-K8X765-F1
#
_entry.id   AF-K8X765-F1
#
_cell.length_a   1.000
_cell.length_b   1.000
_cell.length_c   1.000
_cell.angle_alpha   90.00
_cell.angle_beta   90.00
_cell.angle_gamma   90.00
#
_symmetry.space_group_name_H-M   'P 1'
#
loop_
_entity.id
_entity.type
_entity.pdbx_description
1 polymer ?
#
loop_
_entity_poly.entity_id
_entity_poly.type
_entity_poly.pdbx_seq_one_letter_code
_entity_poly.pdbx_strand_id
1 'polypeptide(L)'
;MTNAGEHVRGIYVGKATDAGLVLDADDLVVLGHLESTEDDIAALNADLARRGYMLGTDAKPFINPAVAAVRQLRVTSARLMAVLDGRLTAAKAGATGGTPGGQTGVRGIYTGTGEQNQRRDAERAERRGRGKVAR
;
A
#
# COMPACT_ATOMS: atom_id res chain seq x y z
N MET A 1 -20.19 19.58 7.57
CA MET A 1 -19.50 18.35 8.00
C MET A 1 -18.48 18.05 6.92
N THR A 2 -17.19 18.09 7.25
CA THR A 2 -16.12 17.72 6.31
C THR A 2 -16.27 16.24 6.00
N ASN A 3 -16.30 15.87 4.72
CA ASN A 3 -16.40 14.47 4.32
C ASN A 3 -15.08 13.73 4.64
N ALA A 4 -15.12 12.40 4.82
CA ALA A 4 -13.94 11.62 5.19
C ALA A 4 -12.81 11.76 4.15
N GLY A 5 -13.17 11.71 2.86
CA GLY A 5 -12.26 11.95 1.76
C GLY A 5 -11.66 13.36 1.75
N GLU A 6 -12.49 14.39 1.95
CA GLU A 6 -12.01 15.78 2.00
C GLU A 6 -10.94 16.00 3.08
N HIS A 7 -11.10 15.35 4.24
CA HIS A 7 -10.10 15.39 5.31
C HIS A 7 -8.77 14.76 4.87
N VAL A 8 -8.82 13.61 4.18
CA VAL A 8 -7.63 12.92 3.70
C VAL A 8 -6.91 13.70 2.60
N ARG A 9 -7.64 14.32 1.67
CA ARG A 9 -7.03 15.25 0.71
C ARG A 9 -6.35 16.41 1.40
N GLY A 10 -6.97 17.00 2.40
CA GLY A 10 -6.36 18.06 3.20
C GLY A 10 -5.01 17.63 3.80
N ILE A 11 -4.91 16.40 4.33
CA ILE A 11 -3.67 15.86 4.89
C ILE A 11 -2.58 15.74 3.82
N TYR A 12 -2.87 15.13 2.67
CA TYR A 12 -1.85 14.88 1.64
C TYR A 12 -1.44 16.15 0.88
N VAL A 13 -2.38 17.08 0.65
CA VAL A 13 -2.06 18.42 0.12
C VAL A 13 -1.20 19.20 1.11
N GLY A 14 -1.51 19.12 2.41
CA GLY A 14 -0.69 19.72 3.47
C GLY A 14 0.73 19.15 3.48
N LYS A 15 0.86 17.82 3.50
CA LYS A 15 2.16 17.12 3.43
C LYS A 15 2.99 17.53 2.20
N ALA A 16 2.36 17.64 1.03
CA ALA A 16 3.04 18.06 -0.19
C ALA A 16 3.51 19.52 -0.10
N THR A 17 2.64 20.40 0.40
CA THR A 17 2.94 21.83 0.61
C THR A 17 4.09 22.01 1.59
N ASP A 18 4.07 21.32 2.74
CA ASP A 18 5.14 21.35 3.75
C ASP A 18 6.47 20.84 3.20
N ALA A 19 6.43 19.92 2.24
CA ALA A 19 7.60 19.40 1.55
C ALA A 19 8.06 20.29 0.37
N GLY A 20 7.34 21.36 0.04
CA GLY A 20 7.61 22.19 -1.14
C GLY A 20 7.37 21.45 -2.46
N LEU A 21 6.54 20.41 -2.45
CA LEU A 21 6.24 19.55 -3.58
C LEU A 21 4.88 19.93 -4.21
N VAL A 22 4.82 19.83 -5.53
CA VAL A 22 3.56 19.92 -6.29
C VAL A 22 3.14 18.49 -6.61
N LEU A 23 1.92 18.11 -6.22
CA LEU A 23 1.34 16.82 -6.57
C LEU A 23 1.16 16.75 -8.09
N ASP A 24 1.67 15.69 -8.71
CA ASP A 24 1.50 15.46 -10.14
C ASP A 24 0.12 14.86 -10.47
N ALA A 25 -0.18 14.68 -11.75
CA ALA A 25 -1.47 14.14 -12.18
C ALA A 25 -1.73 12.73 -11.66
N ASP A 26 -0.70 11.88 -11.55
CA ASP A 26 -0.83 10.52 -11.04
C ASP A 26 -1.11 10.54 -9.53
N ASP A 27 -0.43 11.41 -8.78
CA ASP A 27 -0.65 11.63 -7.36
C ASP A 27 -2.10 12.05 -7.09
N LEU A 28 -2.62 12.98 -7.90
CA LEU A 28 -4.00 13.44 -7.80
C LEU A 28 -5.01 12.34 -8.11
N VAL A 29 -4.72 11.44 -9.06
CA VAL A 29 -5.58 10.28 -9.34
C VAL A 29 -5.58 9.30 -8.17
N VAL A 30 -4.41 8.97 -7.62
CA VAL A 30 -4.30 8.08 -6.46
C VAL A 30 -4.99 8.69 -5.24
N LEU A 31 -4.84 10.00 -5.04
CA LEU A 31 -5.53 10.72 -3.98
C LEU A 31 -7.04 10.69 -4.15
N GLY A 32 -7.56 10.89 -5.37
CA GLY A 32 -8.98 10.76 -5.66
C GLY A 32 -9.54 9.37 -5.37
N HIS A 33 -8.79 8.32 -5.68
CA HIS A 33 -9.19 6.95 -5.32
C HIS A 33 -9.18 6.71 -3.81
N LEU A 34 -8.22 7.28 -3.10
CA LEU A 34 -8.15 7.20 -1.64
C LEU A 34 -9.36 7.91 -1.00
N GLU A 35 -9.71 9.11 -1.49
CA GLU A 35 -10.90 9.83 -1.02
C GLU A 35 -12.18 9.02 -1.19
N SER A 36 -12.40 8.49 -2.41
CA SER A 36 -13.58 7.66 -2.68
C SER A 36 -13.63 6.43 -1.76
N THR A 37 -12.47 5.83 -1.49
CA THR A 37 -12.39 4.65 -0.60
C THR A 37 -12.77 5.01 0.84
N GLU A 38 -12.32 6.16 1.34
CA GLU A 38 -12.64 6.63 2.69
C GLU A 38 -14.12 7.03 2.82
N ASP A 39 -14.69 7.64 1.79
CA ASP A 39 -16.11 7.96 1.73
C ASP A 39 -16.96 6.69 1.72
N ASP A 40 -16.58 5.66 0.96
CA ASP A 40 -17.26 4.36 0.94
C ASP A 40 -17.19 3.67 2.32
N ILE A 41 -16.03 3.73 2.99
CA ILE A 41 -15.86 3.22 4.36
C ILE A 41 -16.79 3.97 5.32
N ALA A 42 -16.85 5.30 5.24
CA ALA A 42 -17.68 6.12 6.10
C ALA A 42 -19.18 5.81 5.88
N ALA A 43 -19.61 5.70 4.63
CA ALA A 43 -20.98 5.35 4.26
C ALA A 43 -21.38 3.96 4.78
N LEU A 44 -20.53 2.95 4.58
CA LEU A 44 -20.79 1.59 5.06
C LEU A 44 -20.80 1.50 6.59
N ASN A 45 -19.90 2.20 7.29
CA ASN A 45 -19.91 2.24 8.74
C ASN A 45 -21.19 2.91 9.28
N ALA A 46 -21.65 3.98 8.64
CA ALA A 46 -22.90 4.64 9.01
C ALA A 46 -24.12 3.72 8.81
N ASP A 47 -24.18 2.96 7.71
CA ASP A 47 -25.26 1.99 7.46
C ASP A 47 -25.21 0.82 8.46
N LEU A 48 -24.02 0.29 8.76
CA LEU A 48 -23.83 -0.77 9.77
C LEU A 48 -24.28 -0.30 11.16
N ALA A 49 -23.87 0.90 11.57
CA ALA A 49 -24.25 1.48 12.85
C ALA A 49 -25.77 1.68 12.96
N ARG A 50 -26.42 2.19 11.89
CA ARG A 50 -27.88 2.37 11.83
C ARG A 50 -28.64 1.06 12.01
N ARG A 51 -28.10 -0.04 11.49
CA ARG A 51 -28.70 -1.39 11.59
C ARG A 51 -28.35 -2.12 12.89
N GLY A 52 -27.63 -1.47 13.82
CA GLY A 52 -27.24 -2.04 15.11
C GLY A 52 -26.09 -3.04 15.04
N TYR A 53 -25.41 -3.16 13.90
CA TYR A 53 -24.21 -3.97 13.77
C TYR A 53 -23.00 -3.15 14.20
N MET A 54 -22.56 -3.32 15.45
CA MET A 54 -21.24 -2.84 15.85
C MET A 54 -20.17 -3.82 15.36
N LEU A 55 -19.07 -3.30 14.83
CA LEU A 55 -17.81 -4.04 14.62
C LEU A 55 -17.20 -4.38 16.00
N GLY A 56 -17.86 -5.27 16.76
CA GLY A 56 -17.40 -5.81 18.04
C GLY A 56 -16.81 -7.20 17.85
N THR A 57 -15.70 -7.48 18.54
CA THR A 57 -14.94 -8.73 18.41
C THR A 57 -15.58 -9.96 19.06
N ASP A 58 -16.67 -9.83 19.81
CA ASP A 58 -17.28 -10.99 20.47
C ASP A 58 -18.82 -10.96 20.43
N ALA A 59 -19.36 -12.17 20.25
CA ALA A 59 -20.76 -12.59 20.22
C ALA A 59 -21.48 -12.57 18.85
N LYS A 60 -21.47 -13.76 18.23
CA LYS A 60 -22.22 -14.24 17.03
C LYS A 60 -21.55 -14.00 15.66
N PRO A 61 -21.00 -15.05 15.03
CA PRO A 61 -20.14 -14.97 13.84
C PRO A 61 -20.91 -14.98 12.51
N PHE A 62 -22.14 -14.45 12.48
CA PHE A 62 -22.74 -14.12 11.18
C PHE A 62 -22.00 -12.89 10.67
N ILE A 63 -20.87 -13.14 10.00
CA ILE A 63 -20.05 -12.13 9.36
C ILE A 63 -20.95 -11.44 8.35
N ASN A 64 -21.45 -10.27 8.70
CA ASN A 64 -22.18 -9.44 7.77
C ASN A 64 -21.23 -9.16 6.58
N PRO A 65 -21.60 -9.47 5.33
CA PRO A 65 -20.73 -9.26 4.18
C PRO A 65 -20.25 -7.80 4.06
N ALA A 66 -21.03 -6.84 4.57
CA ALA A 66 -20.62 -5.44 4.64
C ALA A 66 -19.43 -5.20 5.60
N VAL A 67 -19.30 -5.98 6.67
CA VAL A 67 -18.13 -5.94 7.57
C VAL A 67 -16.87 -6.44 6.87
N ALA A 68 -16.98 -7.51 6.05
CA ALA A 68 -15.87 -7.99 5.23
C ALA A 68 -15.48 -6.95 4.17
N ALA A 69 -16.45 -6.32 3.52
CA ALA A 69 -16.21 -5.24 2.55
C ALA A 69 -15.47 -4.06 3.18
N VAL A 70 -15.89 -3.58 4.36
CA VAL A 70 -15.20 -2.49 5.08
C VAL A 70 -13.75 -2.86 5.42
N ARG A 71 -13.48 -4.11 5.82
CA ARG A 71 -12.11 -4.58 6.08
C ARG A 71 -11.26 -4.54 4.81
N GLN A 72 -11.79 -5.02 3.69
CA GLN A 72 -11.12 -4.96 2.39
C GLN A 72 -10.83 -3.52 1.98
N LEU A 73 -11.80 -2.60 2.10
CA LEU A 73 -11.64 -1.18 1.79
C LEU A 73 -10.56 -0.53 2.65
N ARG A 74 -10.50 -0.84 3.95
CA ARG A 74 -9.42 -0.36 4.84
C ARG A 74 -8.04 -0.84 4.42
N VAL A 75 -7.92 -2.08 3.95
CA VAL A 75 -6.65 -2.59 3.40
C VAL A 75 -6.29 -1.85 2.12
N THR A 76 -7.27 -1.58 1.24
CA THR A 76 -7.06 -0.79 0.02
C THR A 76 -6.62 0.63 0.35
N SER A 77 -7.30 1.30 1.27
CA SER A 77 -6.94 2.63 1.76
C SER A 77 -5.50 2.66 2.28
N ALA A 78 -5.12 1.73 3.17
CA ALA A 78 -3.76 1.65 3.70
C ALA A 78 -2.69 1.47 2.60
N ARG A 79 -3.01 0.72 1.54
CA ARG A 79 -2.11 0.55 0.39
C ARG A 79 -1.97 1.82 -0.43
N LEU A 80 -3.07 2.51 -0.70
CA LEU A 80 -3.06 3.79 -1.42
C LEU A 80 -2.30 4.87 -0.65
N MET A 81 -2.49 4.94 0.67
CA MET A 81 -1.73 5.81 1.57
C MET A 81 -0.22 5.53 1.49
N ALA A 82 0.18 4.25 1.54
CA ALA A 82 1.59 3.87 1.43
C ALA A 82 2.21 4.22 0.07
N VAL A 83 1.43 4.12 -1.02
CA VAL A 83 1.88 4.55 -2.36
C VAL A 83 2.10 6.06 -2.40
N LEU A 84 1.16 6.85 -1.91
CA LEU A 84 1.30 8.31 -1.85
C LEU A 84 2.48 8.75 -0.98
N ASP A 85 2.62 8.18 0.22
CA ASP A 85 3.75 8.49 1.11
C ASP A 85 5.10 8.09 0.48
N GLY A 86 5.14 6.95 -0.23
CA GLY A 86 6.33 6.53 -0.99
C GLY A 86 6.70 7.48 -2.11
N ARG A 87 5.71 7.94 -2.90
CA ARG A 87 5.91 8.90 -4.00
C ARG A 87 6.38 10.26 -3.47
N LEU A 88 5.73 10.79 -2.42
CA LEU A 88 6.13 12.04 -1.78
C LEU A 88 7.55 11.96 -1.19
N THR A 89 7.90 10.83 -0.57
CA THR A 89 9.24 10.61 -0.03
C THR A 89 10.30 10.56 -1.13
N ALA A 90 10.01 9.86 -2.24
CA ALA A 90 10.92 9.80 -3.39
C ALA A 90 11.11 11.16 -4.07
N ALA A 91 10.03 11.93 -4.22
CA ALA A 91 10.07 13.29 -4.75
C ALA A 91 10.90 14.22 -3.84
N LYS A 92 10.71 14.14 -2.51
CA LYS A 92 11.50 14.91 -1.54
C LYS A 92 12.98 14.56 -1.56
N ALA A 93 13.33 13.29 -1.79
CA ALA A 93 14.70 12.83 -1.87
C ALA A 93 15.43 13.29 -3.16
N GLY A 94 14.76 14.00 -4.07
CA GLY A 94 15.34 14.46 -5.33
C GLY A 94 15.72 13.32 -6.27
N ALA A 95 15.11 12.14 -6.10
CA ALA A 95 15.56 10.92 -6.75
C ALA A 95 15.17 10.89 -8.24
N THR A 96 16.08 11.34 -9.11
CA THR A 96 16.20 10.88 -10.51
C THR A 96 16.81 9.48 -10.62
N GLY A 97 16.70 8.64 -9.59
CA GLY A 97 17.32 7.32 -9.58
C GLY A 97 16.95 6.50 -8.35
N GLY A 98 16.09 5.51 -8.56
CA GLY A 98 15.91 4.39 -7.63
C GLY A 98 14.94 4.65 -6.48
N THR A 99 13.69 4.21 -6.65
CA THR A 99 12.75 3.97 -5.56
C THR A 99 13.42 3.10 -4.48
N PRO A 100 13.65 3.59 -3.25
CA PRO A 100 14.16 2.76 -2.17
C PRO A 100 12.98 2.00 -1.56
N GLY A 101 12.94 0.69 -1.81
CA GLY A 101 12.12 -0.25 -1.03
C GLY A 101 10.86 -0.76 -1.73
N GLY A 102 10.95 -1.99 -2.24
CA GLY A 102 9.83 -2.93 -2.34
C GLY A 102 8.62 -2.47 -3.17
N GLN A 103 8.77 -2.47 -4.49
CA GLN A 103 7.63 -2.41 -5.42
C GLN A 103 6.51 -3.39 -5.00
N THR A 104 5.39 -2.84 -4.53
CA THR A 104 4.08 -3.50 -4.47
C THR A 104 3.27 -3.20 -5.74
N GLY A 105 3.95 -3.20 -6.89
CA GLY A 105 3.33 -3.13 -8.22
C GLY A 105 3.50 -4.46 -8.96
N VAL A 106 2.67 -4.68 -10.00
CA VAL A 106 2.82 -5.79 -10.95
C VAL A 106 4.27 -5.79 -11.43
N ARG A 107 5.01 -6.84 -11.05
CA ARG A 107 6.39 -7.04 -11.49
C ARG A 107 6.40 -6.95 -13.01
N GLY A 108 7.08 -5.94 -13.55
CA GLY A 108 7.31 -5.84 -14.99
C GLY A 108 7.95 -7.11 -15.54
N ILE A 109 7.91 -7.29 -16.86
CA ILE A 109 8.54 -8.43 -17.52
C ILE A 109 10.00 -8.50 -17.06
N TYR A 110 10.36 -9.62 -16.45
CA TYR A 110 11.70 -9.85 -15.94
C TYR A 110 12.69 -9.85 -17.11
N THR A 111 13.49 -8.78 -17.24
CA THR A 111 14.55 -8.63 -18.26
C THR A 111 15.91 -9.14 -17.80
N GLY A 112 16.01 -9.66 -16.57
CA GLY A 112 17.24 -10.25 -16.05
C GLY A 112 17.50 -11.63 -16.65
N THR A 113 18.77 -11.97 -16.91
CA THR A 113 19.19 -13.30 -17.36
C THR A 113 19.22 -14.35 -16.24
N GLY A 114 18.86 -13.97 -15.00
CA GLY A 114 18.95 -14.84 -13.83
C GLY A 114 20.37 -15.05 -13.29
N GLU A 115 21.40 -14.52 -13.94
CA GLU A 115 22.82 -14.72 -13.58
C GLU A 115 23.15 -14.30 -12.15
N GLN A 116 22.53 -13.23 -11.65
CA GLN A 116 22.76 -12.75 -10.29
C GLN A 116 22.17 -13.71 -9.22
N ASN A 117 21.10 -14.44 -9.56
CA ASN A 117 20.57 -15.50 -8.69
C ASN A 117 21.45 -16.75 -8.78
N GLN A 118 21.89 -17.12 -9.98
CA GLN A 118 22.80 -18.25 -10.18
C GLN A 118 24.15 -18.06 -9.45
N ARG A 119 24.72 -16.85 -9.48
CA ARG A 119 25.94 -16.53 -8.73
C ARG A 119 25.72 -16.65 -7.22
N ARG A 120 24.61 -16.13 -6.69
CA ARG A 120 24.29 -16.25 -5.26
C ARG A 120 24.04 -17.69 -4.83
N ASP A 121 23.41 -18.49 -5.69
CA ASP A 121 23.17 -19.90 -5.42
C ASP A 121 24.46 -20.73 -5.51
N ALA A 122 25.36 -20.41 -6.45
CA ALA A 122 26.70 -20.99 -6.52
C ALA A 122 27.53 -20.66 -5.27
N GLU A 123 27.52 -19.40 -4.83
CA GLU A 123 28.23 -18.95 -3.63
C GLU A 123 27.66 -19.62 -2.35
N ARG A 124 26.34 -19.83 -2.30
CA ARG A 124 25.69 -20.59 -1.22
C ARG A 124 26.01 -22.08 -1.28
N ALA A 125 26.14 -22.65 -2.48
CA ALA A 125 26.50 -24.06 -2.68
C ALA A 125 27.96 -24.32 -2.25
N GLU A 126 28.88 -23.41 -2.56
CA GLU A 126 30.26 -23.43 -2.07
C GLU A 126 30.33 -23.37 -0.55
N ARG A 127 29.60 -22.44 0.08
CA ARG A 127 29.51 -22.35 1.56
C ARG A 127 28.92 -23.61 2.20
N ARG A 128 27.99 -24.28 1.52
CA ARG A 128 27.35 -25.52 2.00
C ARG A 128 28.16 -26.78 1.69
N GLY A 129 29.32 -26.66 1.04
CA GLY A 129 30.23 -27.78 0.79
C GLY A 129 29.64 -28.90 -0.08
N ARG A 130 28.65 -28.61 -0.94
CA ARG A 130 28.16 -29.59 -1.92
C ARG A 130 29.27 -29.84 -2.94
N GLY A 131 29.99 -30.95 -2.76
CA GLY A 131 31.14 -31.33 -3.58
C GLY A 131 32.35 -31.84 -2.79
N LYS A 132 32.38 -31.72 -1.45
CA LYS A 132 33.36 -32.46 -0.64
C LYS A 132 32.94 -33.92 -0.57
N VAL A 133 33.47 -34.72 -1.50
CA VAL A 133 33.48 -36.19 -1.39
C VAL A 133 34.12 -36.52 -0.03
N ALA A 134 33.38 -37.21 0.84
CA ALA A 134 33.92 -37.76 2.06
C ALA A 134 35.09 -38.67 1.66
N ARG A 135 36.29 -38.33 2.15
CA ARG A 135 37.50 -39.16 2.00
C ARG A 135 37.66 -40.01 3.23
#